data_AF-A0A4Q7Z7A3-F1
#
_entry.id   AF-A0A4Q7Z7A3-F1
#
_cell.length_a   1.000
_cell.length_b   1.000
_cell.length_c   1.000
_cell.angle_alpha   90.00
_cell.angle_beta   90.00
_cell.angle_gamma   90.00
#
_symmetry.space_group_name_H-M   'P 1'
#
loop_
_entity.id
_entity.type
_entity.pdbx_description
1 polymer ?
#
loop_
_entity_poly.entity_id
_entity_poly.type
_entity_poly.pdbx_seq_one_letter_code
_entity_poly.pdbx_strand_id
1 'polypeptide(L)'
;MSGAPTRIGRYTVTRELGSGGMGEVYLAYTPAGDPVAVKVIRNDKLDPLTRARFEKEALIARTVIGTNRVARFLDADPYADRPWLAMEYVAGRTLLACVDSDGVLTLPLAASLGALLAEGLSAVHAAGLLHRDLKPQNVILGDDGPMIIDFGLGAFMDSSQETLSHSGMIIGTVRCMPPEQAGGHPQVSPAADVYALGTVLLYAAARHYPYDGSRWEAIAAQVTNPEIAPDLSGVPAPLVPLLESMLAHTPEERPALPAVSEACARVLSDSGVTPAAARLALIAHTKGGEAPSSPGEPPMVPFEKLIHEQADLVENSEPVSPLDDPPRASQAEADEPEREPEEPEVLLPKPTLGSGRRSDPPKAGAARGRPLASKRIADELRALYAADPVL
;
A
#
# COMPACT_ATOMS: atom_id res chain seq x y z
N MET A 1 23.91 -0.43 12.32
CA MET A 1 23.77 0.12 10.96
C MET A 1 23.98 -1.03 9.98
N SER A 2 22.92 -1.51 9.33
CA SER A 2 23.06 -2.54 8.29
C SER A 2 23.28 -1.81 6.96
N GLY A 3 24.35 -2.13 6.24
CA GLY A 3 24.63 -1.49 4.95
C GLY A 3 23.57 -1.86 3.91
N ALA A 4 23.22 -0.92 3.03
CA ALA A 4 22.30 -1.19 1.92
C ALA A 4 22.77 -2.41 1.11
N PRO A 5 21.87 -3.32 0.70
CA PRO A 5 22.25 -4.50 -0.06
C PRO A 5 22.84 -4.08 -1.40
N THR A 6 24.01 -4.59 -1.79
CA THR A 6 24.64 -4.26 -3.09
C THR A 6 23.91 -4.89 -4.28
N ARG A 7 23.09 -5.92 -4.04
CA ARG A 7 22.32 -6.63 -5.05
C ARG A 7 21.04 -7.20 -4.45
N ILE A 8 19.94 -7.12 -5.19
CA ILE A 8 18.65 -7.76 -4.86
C ILE A 8 18.23 -8.59 -6.07
N GLY A 9 18.08 -9.91 -5.89
CA GLY A 9 17.83 -10.84 -7.01
C GLY A 9 18.89 -10.69 -8.11
N ARG A 10 18.45 -10.33 -9.33
CA ARG A 10 19.37 -10.07 -10.45
C ARG A 10 19.88 -8.63 -10.54
N TYR A 11 19.32 -7.70 -9.76
CA TYR A 11 19.50 -6.26 -9.92
C TYR A 11 20.61 -5.69 -9.03
N THR A 12 21.49 -4.86 -9.60
CA THR A 12 22.56 -4.19 -8.85
C THR A 12 22.01 -2.91 -8.23
N VAL A 13 22.07 -2.78 -6.92
CA VAL A 13 21.53 -1.63 -6.19
C VAL A 13 22.49 -0.46 -6.27
N THR A 14 21.95 0.75 -6.43
CA THR A 14 22.72 2.00 -6.46
C THR A 14 22.45 2.86 -5.24
N ARG A 15 21.18 3.04 -4.86
CA ARG A 15 20.80 3.79 -3.66
C ARG A 15 19.41 3.41 -3.17
N GLU A 16 19.11 3.76 -1.92
CA GLU A 16 17.75 3.76 -1.41
C GLU A 16 16.92 4.88 -2.08
N LEU A 17 15.64 4.60 -2.31
CA LEU A 17 14.61 5.55 -2.73
C LEU A 17 13.71 5.95 -1.55
N GLY A 18 13.50 5.03 -0.60
CA GLY A 18 12.88 5.31 0.70
C GLY A 18 12.54 4.05 1.48
N SER A 19 12.24 4.20 2.76
CA SER A 19 11.86 3.12 3.68
C SER A 19 10.54 3.45 4.40
N GLY A 20 9.79 2.40 4.76
CA GLY A 20 8.51 2.53 5.46
C GLY A 20 8.07 1.22 6.12
N GLY A 21 6.89 1.21 6.73
CA GLY A 21 6.40 0.08 7.55
C GLY A 21 6.37 -1.28 6.82
N MET A 22 6.18 -1.28 5.50
CA MET A 22 6.15 -2.50 4.67
C MET A 22 7.54 -2.97 4.20
N GLY A 23 8.56 -2.12 4.26
CA GLY A 23 9.91 -2.43 3.79
C GLY A 23 10.65 -1.25 3.15
N GLU A 24 11.59 -1.57 2.27
CA GLU A 24 12.58 -0.65 1.69
C GLU A 24 12.47 -0.67 0.16
N VAL A 25 12.56 0.50 -0.48
CA VAL A 25 12.56 0.65 -1.93
C VAL A 25 13.93 1.15 -2.39
N TYR A 26 14.50 0.49 -3.39
CA TYR A 26 15.82 0.77 -3.92
C TYR A 26 15.79 1.12 -5.40
N LEU A 27 16.59 2.10 -5.81
CA LEU A 27 16.98 2.26 -7.20
C LEU A 27 18.09 1.24 -7.49
N ALA A 28 17.81 0.36 -8.43
CA ALA A 28 18.73 -0.65 -8.91
C ALA A 28 18.73 -0.69 -10.45
N TYR A 29 19.63 -1.48 -11.03
CA TYR A 29 19.76 -1.61 -12.47
C TYR A 29 19.69 -3.07 -12.93
N THR A 30 19.12 -3.30 -14.12
CA THR A 30 19.21 -4.59 -14.81
C THR A 30 20.67 -4.89 -15.20
N PRO A 31 21.02 -6.15 -15.52
CA PRO A 31 22.33 -6.45 -16.11
C PRO A 31 22.62 -5.73 -17.44
N ALA A 32 21.59 -5.17 -18.11
CA ALA A 32 21.73 -4.37 -19.33
C ALA A 32 21.84 -2.86 -19.06
N GLY A 33 21.63 -2.41 -17.81
CA GLY A 33 21.71 -1.01 -17.42
C GLY A 33 20.37 -0.25 -17.39
N ASP A 34 19.22 -0.93 -17.53
CA ASP A 34 17.91 -0.28 -17.39
C ASP A 34 17.61 0.01 -15.90
N PRO A 35 17.09 1.19 -15.54
CA PRO A 35 16.75 1.52 -14.16
C PRO A 35 15.47 0.80 -13.71
N VAL A 36 15.50 0.29 -12.48
CA VAL A 36 14.37 -0.42 -11.86
C VAL A 36 14.17 0.02 -10.41
N ALA A 37 12.92 0.09 -9.96
CA ALA A 37 12.58 0.24 -8.56
C ALA A 37 12.37 -1.16 -7.96
N VAL A 38 13.15 -1.51 -6.93
CA VAL A 38 13.06 -2.81 -6.26
C VAL A 38 12.58 -2.61 -4.83
N LYS A 39 11.36 -3.06 -4.54
CA LYS A 39 10.73 -3.00 -3.22
C LYS A 39 10.96 -4.32 -2.50
N VAL A 40 11.69 -4.27 -1.39
CA VAL A 40 12.00 -5.42 -0.52
C VAL A 40 11.03 -5.41 0.65
N ILE A 41 10.30 -6.50 0.82
CA ILE A 41 9.25 -6.66 1.83
C ILE A 41 9.86 -7.27 3.10
N ARG A 42 9.39 -6.83 4.26
CA ARG A 42 9.82 -7.39 5.55
C ARG A 42 9.25 -8.80 5.76
N ASN A 43 10.09 -9.74 6.19
CA ASN A 43 9.70 -11.15 6.33
C ASN A 43 8.58 -11.40 7.35
N ASP A 44 8.52 -10.60 8.41
CA ASP A 44 7.50 -10.65 9.46
C ASP A 44 6.09 -10.31 8.97
N LYS A 45 5.96 -9.85 7.71
CA LYS A 45 4.68 -9.47 7.09
C LYS A 45 4.20 -10.43 5.99
N LEU A 46 4.87 -11.57 5.82
CA LEU A 46 4.58 -12.53 4.75
C LEU A 46 4.46 -13.95 5.29
N ASP A 47 3.28 -14.28 5.82
CA ASP A 47 2.88 -15.65 6.15
C ASP A 47 2.69 -16.52 4.86
N PRO A 48 2.54 -17.85 4.98
CA PRO A 48 2.42 -18.74 3.81
C PRO A 48 1.23 -18.46 2.88
N LEU A 49 0.06 -18.08 3.42
CA LEU A 49 -1.13 -17.75 2.63
C LEU A 49 -0.90 -16.43 1.88
N THR A 50 -0.31 -15.45 2.55
CA THR A 50 0.02 -14.15 1.97
C THR A 50 1.08 -14.27 0.88
N ARG A 51 2.10 -15.14 1.03
CA ARG A 51 3.08 -15.43 -0.05
C ARG A 51 2.45 -16.07 -1.27
N ALA A 52 1.51 -17.00 -1.09
CA ALA A 52 0.79 -17.63 -2.20
C ALA A 52 -0.11 -16.64 -2.96
N ARG A 53 -0.75 -15.70 -2.24
CA ARG A 53 -1.49 -14.58 -2.86
C ARG A 53 -0.53 -13.65 -3.62
N PHE A 54 0.61 -13.30 -3.02
CA PHE A 54 1.63 -12.46 -3.64
C PHE A 54 2.13 -13.01 -4.98
N GLU A 55 2.47 -14.30 -5.01
CA GLU A 55 2.87 -14.99 -6.24
C GLU A 55 1.80 -14.90 -7.34
N LYS A 56 0.52 -15.02 -6.95
CA LYS A 56 -0.62 -14.94 -7.89
C LYS A 56 -0.80 -13.55 -8.48
N GLU A 57 -0.92 -12.48 -7.69
CA GLU A 57 -1.14 -11.15 -8.29
C GLU A 57 0.14 -10.60 -8.92
N ALA A 58 1.35 -11.01 -8.49
CA ALA A 58 2.60 -10.75 -9.22
C ALA A 58 2.60 -11.37 -10.64
N LEU A 59 2.01 -12.56 -10.81
CA LEU A 59 1.85 -13.17 -12.13
C LEU A 59 0.84 -12.40 -13.00
N ILE A 60 -0.25 -11.91 -12.41
CA ILE A 60 -1.27 -11.11 -13.12
C ILE A 60 -0.73 -9.70 -13.43
N ALA A 61 0.06 -9.08 -12.55
CA ALA A 61 0.64 -7.76 -12.77
C ALA A 61 1.54 -7.71 -14.01
N ARG A 62 2.10 -8.84 -14.44
CA ARG A 62 2.84 -8.98 -15.70
C ARG A 62 1.97 -8.91 -16.97
N THR A 63 0.64 -9.09 -16.85
CA THR A 63 -0.31 -8.98 -17.98
C THR A 63 -0.86 -7.56 -18.14
N VAL A 64 -0.62 -6.67 -17.17
CA VAL A 64 -0.95 -5.24 -17.26
C VAL A 64 -0.05 -4.61 -18.33
N ILE A 65 -0.61 -4.44 -19.52
CA ILE A 65 0.05 -3.88 -20.71
C ILE A 65 -0.84 -2.76 -21.25
N GLY A 66 -0.24 -1.63 -21.64
CA GLY A 66 -0.80 -0.82 -22.74
C GLY A 66 -1.51 0.50 -22.43
N THR A 67 -1.24 1.19 -21.31
CA THR A 67 -1.71 2.60 -21.14
C THR A 67 -0.62 3.66 -21.03
N ASN A 68 0.66 3.30 -20.83
CA ASN A 68 1.73 4.26 -20.50
C ASN A 68 1.34 5.19 -19.32
N ARG A 69 0.57 4.65 -18.36
CA ARG A 69 0.05 5.32 -17.15
C ARG A 69 0.23 4.54 -15.87
N VAL A 70 0.82 3.35 -15.96
CA VAL A 70 1.06 2.43 -14.85
C VAL A 70 2.48 1.91 -15.01
N ALA A 71 3.32 1.98 -13.98
CA ALA A 71 4.69 1.51 -14.03
C ALA A 71 4.72 0.00 -14.26
N ARG A 72 5.46 -0.45 -15.28
CA ARG A 72 5.43 -1.85 -15.70
C ARG A 72 6.06 -2.76 -14.64
N PHE A 73 5.32 -3.80 -14.24
CA PHE A 73 5.85 -4.86 -13.39
C PHE A 73 6.87 -5.71 -14.16
N LEU A 74 8.02 -6.02 -13.54
CA LEU A 74 9.16 -6.67 -14.20
C LEU A 74 9.36 -8.12 -13.76
N ASP A 75 9.45 -8.35 -12.45
CA ASP A 75 9.90 -9.60 -11.84
C ASP A 75 9.62 -9.57 -10.33
N ALA A 76 9.51 -10.72 -9.66
CA ALA A 76 9.44 -10.80 -8.21
C ALA A 76 9.84 -12.18 -7.68
N ASP A 77 10.22 -12.23 -6.40
CA ASP A 77 10.50 -13.47 -5.69
C ASP A 77 9.92 -13.42 -4.26
N PRO A 78 8.72 -13.98 -4.02
CA PRO A 78 8.13 -14.10 -2.69
C PRO A 78 8.84 -15.10 -1.76
N TYR A 79 9.72 -15.94 -2.29
CA TYR A 79 10.35 -17.05 -1.56
C TYR A 79 11.84 -16.84 -1.28
N ALA A 80 12.42 -15.73 -1.76
CA ALA A 80 13.75 -15.27 -1.39
C ALA A 80 13.86 -14.98 0.12
N ASP A 81 15.08 -15.09 0.67
CA ASP A 81 15.40 -14.80 2.07
C ASP A 81 15.01 -13.36 2.48
N ARG A 82 14.95 -12.44 1.52
CA ARG A 82 14.29 -11.14 1.63
C ARG A 82 13.34 -11.02 0.43
N PRO A 83 12.02 -11.23 0.59
CA PRO A 83 11.08 -11.18 -0.51
C PRO A 83 11.09 -9.82 -1.20
N TRP A 84 11.01 -9.81 -2.53
CA TRP A 84 11.14 -8.59 -3.30
C TRP A 84 10.29 -8.60 -4.58
N LEU A 85 9.98 -7.41 -5.08
CA LEU A 85 9.44 -7.18 -6.42
C LEU A 85 10.22 -6.07 -7.11
N ALA A 86 10.28 -6.14 -8.43
CA ALA A 86 10.90 -5.16 -9.30
C ALA A 86 9.87 -4.60 -10.27
N MET A 87 9.80 -3.27 -10.34
CA MET A 87 9.02 -2.53 -11.32
C MET A 87 9.90 -1.56 -12.10
N GLU A 88 9.37 -1.06 -13.20
CA GLU A 88 9.92 0.08 -13.93
C GLU A 88 10.17 1.27 -13.01
N TYR A 89 11.39 1.83 -13.06
CA TYR A 89 11.68 3.07 -12.35
C TYR A 89 11.12 4.26 -13.14
N VAL A 90 10.12 4.93 -12.57
CA VAL A 90 9.62 6.20 -13.11
C VAL A 90 10.41 7.35 -12.51
N ALA A 91 11.13 8.10 -13.34
CA ALA A 91 11.77 9.34 -12.93
C ALA A 91 10.71 10.46 -12.79
N GLY A 92 10.71 11.16 -11.66
CA GLY A 92 9.79 12.25 -11.36
C GLY A 92 9.65 12.52 -9.86
N ARG A 93 8.90 13.58 -9.51
CA ARG A 93 8.43 13.84 -8.14
C ARG A 93 7.08 13.17 -7.93
N THR A 94 6.74 12.81 -6.69
CA THR A 94 5.37 12.36 -6.37
C THR A 94 4.40 13.54 -6.45
N LEU A 95 3.13 13.26 -6.72
CA LEU A 95 2.07 14.28 -6.70
C LEU A 95 2.00 14.96 -5.32
N LEU A 96 2.20 14.20 -4.23
CA LEU A 96 2.35 14.77 -2.88
C LEU A 96 3.45 15.85 -2.84
N ALA A 97 4.68 15.49 -3.24
CA ALA A 97 5.82 16.39 -3.16
C ALA A 97 5.66 17.65 -4.04
N CYS A 98 5.06 17.51 -5.23
CA CYS A 98 4.75 18.65 -6.09
C CYS A 98 3.72 19.57 -5.43
N VAL A 99 2.60 19.05 -4.92
CA VAL A 99 1.54 19.89 -4.33
C VAL A 99 1.99 20.53 -3.02
N ASP A 100 2.82 19.83 -2.23
CA ASP A 100 3.35 20.36 -0.98
C ASP A 100 4.39 21.47 -1.17
N SER A 101 5.12 21.47 -2.29
CA SER A 101 6.21 22.40 -2.59
C SER A 101 5.78 23.54 -3.52
N ASP A 102 5.06 23.21 -4.59
CA ASP A 102 4.75 24.12 -5.70
C ASP A 102 3.30 24.67 -5.59
N GLY A 103 2.46 24.05 -4.76
CA GLY A 103 1.05 24.41 -4.54
C GLY A 103 0.05 23.55 -5.34
N VAL A 104 -1.24 23.86 -5.18
CA VAL A 104 -2.33 23.11 -5.82
C VAL A 104 -2.35 23.26 -7.35
N LEU A 105 -2.80 22.21 -8.03
CA LEU A 105 -3.00 22.21 -9.47
C LEU A 105 -4.20 23.09 -9.84
N THR A 106 -4.05 23.89 -10.89
CA THR A 106 -5.17 24.65 -11.47
C THR A 106 -6.21 23.70 -12.10
N LEU A 107 -7.45 24.19 -12.26
CA LEU A 107 -8.57 23.41 -12.79
C LEU A 107 -8.23 22.56 -14.04
N PRO A 108 -7.58 23.09 -15.11
CA PRO A 108 -7.22 22.26 -16.27
C PRO A 108 -6.15 21.20 -15.98
N LEU A 109 -5.23 21.46 -15.04
CA LEU A 109 -4.20 20.51 -14.66
C LEU A 109 -4.77 19.38 -13.80
N ALA A 110 -5.65 19.70 -12.85
CA ALA A 110 -6.36 18.72 -12.02
C ALA A 110 -7.32 17.86 -12.86
N ALA A 111 -8.08 18.45 -13.78
CA ALA A 111 -8.93 17.69 -14.70
C ALA A 111 -8.09 16.80 -15.65
N SER A 112 -6.96 17.28 -16.18
CA SER A 112 -6.06 16.45 -16.97
C SER A 112 -5.45 15.30 -16.16
N LEU A 113 -5.12 15.52 -14.89
CA LEU A 113 -4.62 14.48 -14.00
C LEU A 113 -5.69 13.39 -13.81
N GLY A 114 -6.94 13.79 -13.54
CA GLY A 114 -8.08 12.87 -13.35
C GLY A 114 -8.34 11.96 -14.54
N ALA A 115 -8.40 12.52 -15.75
CA ALA A 115 -8.59 11.74 -16.97
C ALA A 115 -7.49 10.68 -17.17
N LEU A 116 -6.23 11.09 -17.00
CA LEU A 116 -5.06 10.23 -17.26
C LEU A 116 -4.89 9.14 -16.21
N LEU A 117 -5.23 9.41 -14.94
CA LEU A 117 -5.23 8.40 -13.89
C LEU A 117 -6.43 7.44 -14.04
N ALA A 118 -7.60 7.93 -14.44
CA ALA A 118 -8.76 7.08 -14.70
C ALA A 118 -8.52 6.11 -15.87
N GLU A 119 -7.85 6.54 -16.94
CA GLU A 119 -7.37 5.67 -18.02
C GLU A 119 -6.38 4.61 -17.50
N GLY A 120 -5.42 5.01 -16.67
CA GLY A 120 -4.43 4.10 -16.07
C GLY A 120 -5.08 3.00 -15.22
N LEU A 121 -5.96 3.39 -14.29
CA LEU A 121 -6.72 2.46 -13.45
C LEU A 121 -7.65 1.56 -14.27
N SER A 122 -8.26 2.06 -15.35
CA SER A 122 -9.13 1.26 -16.22
C SER A 122 -8.38 0.08 -16.84
N ALA A 123 -7.09 0.23 -17.15
CA ALA A 123 -6.27 -0.89 -17.65
C ALA A 123 -5.85 -1.87 -16.55
N VAL A 124 -5.66 -1.42 -15.30
CA VAL A 124 -5.47 -2.30 -14.15
C VAL A 124 -6.74 -3.15 -13.94
N HIS A 125 -7.92 -2.54 -14.01
CA HIS A 125 -9.21 -3.22 -13.89
C HIS A 125 -9.46 -4.20 -15.05
N ALA A 126 -9.08 -3.84 -16.28
CA ALA A 126 -9.17 -4.73 -17.44
C ALA A 126 -8.29 -5.99 -17.33
N ALA A 127 -7.19 -5.93 -16.56
CA ALA A 127 -6.37 -7.09 -16.23
C ALA A 127 -6.91 -7.93 -15.05
N GLY A 128 -8.06 -7.55 -14.47
CA GLY A 128 -8.65 -8.21 -13.30
C GLY A 128 -7.98 -7.86 -11.97
N LEU A 129 -7.26 -6.74 -11.91
CA LEU A 129 -6.61 -6.22 -10.70
C LEU A 129 -7.30 -4.96 -10.18
N LEU A 130 -7.03 -4.62 -8.92
CA LEU A 130 -7.41 -3.36 -8.28
C LEU A 130 -6.14 -2.73 -7.68
N HIS A 131 -6.13 -1.40 -7.54
CA HIS A 131 -5.03 -0.69 -6.90
C HIS A 131 -5.06 -0.85 -5.38
N ARG A 132 -6.22 -0.62 -4.75
CA ARG A 132 -6.52 -0.72 -3.30
C ARG A 132 -5.75 0.20 -2.34
N ASP A 133 -4.63 0.75 -2.77
CA ASP A 133 -3.79 1.72 -2.03
C ASP A 133 -3.43 2.94 -2.90
N LEU A 134 -4.39 3.55 -3.59
CA LEU A 134 -4.11 4.74 -4.40
C LEU A 134 -4.09 5.99 -3.52
N LYS A 135 -3.03 6.80 -3.64
CA LYS A 135 -2.79 8.02 -2.84
C LYS A 135 -1.79 8.94 -3.55
N PRO A 136 -1.66 10.23 -3.16
CA PRO A 136 -0.76 11.18 -3.82
C PRO A 136 0.73 10.77 -3.84
N GLN A 137 1.17 9.89 -2.94
CA GLN A 137 2.50 9.29 -2.92
C GLN A 137 2.70 8.25 -4.02
N ASN A 138 1.64 7.55 -4.42
CA ASN A 138 1.65 6.47 -5.42
C ASN A 138 1.36 6.97 -6.85
N VAL A 139 1.37 8.30 -7.06
CA VAL A 139 1.33 8.96 -8.36
C VAL A 139 2.64 9.71 -8.56
N ILE A 140 3.46 9.30 -9.53
CA ILE A 140 4.67 10.01 -9.94
C ILE A 140 4.35 10.87 -11.16
N LEU A 141 4.78 12.13 -11.12
CA LEU A 141 4.67 13.07 -12.23
C LEU A 141 5.98 13.03 -13.02
N GLY A 142 6.02 12.15 -14.01
CA GLY A 142 7.20 11.89 -14.85
C GLY A 142 7.18 12.60 -16.20
N ASP A 143 8.21 12.34 -17.01
CA ASP A 143 8.47 13.09 -18.24
C ASP A 143 7.36 13.01 -19.32
N ASP A 144 6.57 11.93 -19.31
CA ASP A 144 5.43 11.68 -20.22
C ASP A 144 4.05 11.91 -19.54
N GLY A 145 4.07 12.43 -18.31
CA GLY A 145 2.92 12.78 -17.50
C GLY A 145 2.76 11.90 -16.25
N PRO A 146 1.57 11.89 -15.63
CA PRO A 146 1.31 11.10 -14.44
C PRO A 146 1.43 9.60 -14.71
N MET A 147 2.03 8.89 -13.75
CA MET A 147 2.23 7.45 -13.72
C MET A 147 1.81 6.91 -12.35
N ILE A 148 1.01 5.86 -12.34
CA ILE A 148 0.60 5.11 -11.16
C ILE A 148 1.68 4.08 -10.83
N ILE A 149 2.07 3.97 -9.56
CA ILE A 149 3.01 2.97 -9.04
C ILE A 149 2.36 2.13 -7.93
N ASP A 150 2.98 1.02 -7.53
CA ASP A 150 2.59 0.22 -6.35
C ASP A 150 1.16 -0.40 -6.36
N PHE A 151 0.53 -0.49 -7.53
CA PHE A 151 -0.79 -1.15 -7.70
C PHE A 151 -0.76 -2.65 -7.32
N GLY A 152 -1.86 -3.17 -6.78
CA GLY A 152 -2.06 -4.63 -6.63
C GLY A 152 -1.11 -5.32 -5.66
N LEU A 153 -0.61 -4.62 -4.65
CA LEU A 153 0.30 -5.17 -3.62
C LEU A 153 -0.15 -4.89 -2.18
N GLY A 154 -0.96 -3.87 -1.93
CA GLY A 154 -1.57 -3.61 -0.61
C GLY A 154 -2.53 -4.73 -0.16
N ALA A 155 -3.13 -5.43 -1.14
CA ALA A 155 -4.00 -6.59 -0.97
C ALA A 155 -3.44 -7.70 -0.07
N PHE A 156 -2.13 -7.80 0.06
CA PHE A 156 -1.45 -8.85 0.81
C PHE A 156 -1.31 -8.55 2.30
N MET A 157 -1.36 -7.28 2.71
CA MET A 157 -0.90 -6.88 4.04
C MET A 157 -2.01 -6.31 4.92
N ASP A 158 -3.19 -6.07 4.33
CA ASP A 158 -4.34 -5.41 4.97
C ASP A 158 -5.43 -6.39 5.45
N SER A 159 -5.29 -7.70 5.22
CA SER A 159 -6.30 -8.70 5.63
C SER A 159 -6.23 -9.14 7.09
N SER A 160 -5.45 -8.45 7.93
CA SER A 160 -5.40 -8.67 9.39
C SER A 160 -5.67 -7.37 10.14
N GLN A 161 -6.71 -7.37 10.97
CA GLN A 161 -7.05 -6.24 11.86
C GLN A 161 -5.89 -5.83 12.79
N GLU A 162 -5.00 -6.78 13.11
CA GLU A 162 -3.79 -6.53 13.91
C GLU A 162 -2.79 -5.57 13.24
N THR A 163 -2.71 -5.54 11.90
CA THR A 163 -1.76 -4.65 11.20
C THR A 163 -2.17 -3.18 11.33
N LEU A 164 -3.47 -2.89 11.31
CA LEU A 164 -4.03 -1.54 11.50
C LEU A 164 -3.81 -1.01 12.93
N SER A 165 -3.75 -1.91 13.91
CA SER A 165 -3.54 -1.58 15.33
C SER A 165 -2.06 -1.25 15.66
N HIS A 166 -1.11 -1.87 14.96
CA HIS A 166 0.31 -1.74 15.29
C HIS A 166 1.03 -0.58 14.58
N SER A 167 1.24 0.49 15.34
CA SER A 167 2.36 1.44 15.21
C SER A 167 2.47 2.20 13.88
N GLY A 168 1.73 3.31 13.77
CA GLY A 168 2.08 4.40 12.85
C GLY A 168 1.96 4.05 11.36
N MET A 169 1.09 3.10 11.00
CA MET A 169 0.72 2.91 9.59
C MET A 169 0.23 4.26 9.05
N ILE A 170 0.90 4.75 8.01
CA ILE A 170 0.96 6.18 7.67
C ILE A 170 -0.45 6.76 7.56
N ILE A 171 -0.75 7.77 8.38
CA ILE A 171 -2.09 8.40 8.47
C ILE A 171 -2.59 8.85 7.08
N GLY A 172 -1.68 9.28 6.19
CA GLY A 172 -2.00 9.62 4.80
C GLY A 172 -2.54 8.48 3.92
N THR A 173 -2.27 7.20 4.24
CA THR A 173 -2.92 6.05 3.58
C THR A 173 -4.40 5.98 3.96
N VAL A 174 -4.70 6.10 5.26
CA VAL A 174 -6.06 6.00 5.81
C VAL A 174 -6.96 7.10 5.25
N ARG A 175 -6.43 8.30 5.04
CA ARG A 175 -7.17 9.44 4.44
C ARG A 175 -7.58 9.23 2.97
N CYS A 176 -7.08 8.19 2.29
CA CYS A 176 -7.49 7.82 0.93
C CYS A 176 -8.43 6.60 0.90
N MET A 177 -8.67 5.97 2.05
CA MET A 177 -9.40 4.72 2.16
C MET A 177 -10.92 4.95 2.05
N PRO A 178 -11.66 4.17 1.23
CA PRO A 178 -13.10 4.27 1.12
C PRO A 178 -13.84 3.63 2.33
N PRO A 179 -15.12 3.97 2.55
CA PRO A 179 -15.96 3.44 3.64
C PRO A 179 -15.93 1.92 3.78
N GLU A 180 -16.01 1.18 2.66
CA GLU A 180 -16.00 -0.29 2.68
C GLU A 180 -14.66 -0.88 3.14
N GLN A 181 -13.53 -0.23 2.82
CA GLN A 181 -12.21 -0.65 3.33
C GLN A 181 -12.02 -0.24 4.79
N ALA A 182 -12.42 0.98 5.16
CA ALA A 182 -12.33 1.48 6.54
C ALA A 182 -13.22 0.69 7.52
N GLY A 183 -14.38 0.20 7.06
CA GLY A 183 -15.25 -0.73 7.79
C GLY A 183 -14.78 -2.20 7.76
N GLY A 184 -13.70 -2.52 7.07
CA GLY A 184 -13.13 -3.88 7.02
C GLY A 184 -13.95 -4.87 6.20
N HIS A 185 -14.72 -4.44 5.19
CA HIS A 185 -15.46 -5.37 4.33
C HIS A 185 -14.50 -6.29 3.55
N PRO A 186 -14.78 -7.61 3.49
CA PRO A 186 -13.86 -8.58 2.88
C PRO A 186 -13.83 -8.53 1.33
N GLN A 187 -14.70 -7.75 0.70
CA GLN A 187 -14.79 -7.61 -0.76
C GLN A 187 -14.67 -6.14 -1.16
N VAL A 188 -13.49 -5.78 -1.64
CA VAL A 188 -13.19 -4.46 -2.22
C VAL A 188 -13.49 -4.50 -3.72
N SER A 189 -14.37 -3.62 -4.20
CA SER A 189 -14.82 -3.56 -5.60
C SER A 189 -14.02 -2.51 -6.41
N PRO A 190 -14.18 -2.43 -7.74
CA PRO A 190 -13.61 -1.36 -8.57
C PRO A 190 -13.95 0.07 -8.09
N ALA A 191 -15.06 0.26 -7.39
CA ALA A 191 -15.49 1.56 -6.86
C ALA A 191 -14.57 2.10 -5.73
N ALA A 192 -13.76 1.25 -5.11
CA ALA A 192 -12.75 1.67 -4.14
C ALA A 192 -11.63 2.51 -4.78
N ASP A 193 -11.16 2.09 -5.97
CA ASP A 193 -10.14 2.84 -6.71
C ASP A 193 -10.69 4.17 -7.27
N VAL A 194 -12.00 4.25 -7.54
CA VAL A 194 -12.70 5.50 -7.91
C VAL A 194 -12.70 6.47 -6.75
N TYR A 195 -13.05 6.02 -5.54
CA TYR A 195 -13.01 6.84 -4.33
C TYR A 195 -11.60 7.34 -4.02
N ALA A 196 -10.62 6.44 -4.07
CA ALA A 196 -9.21 6.80 -3.85
C ALA A 196 -8.68 7.76 -4.93
N LEU A 197 -9.13 7.65 -6.18
CA LEU A 197 -8.85 8.67 -7.20
C LEU A 197 -9.51 10.02 -6.85
N GLY A 198 -10.72 9.99 -6.28
CA GLY A 198 -11.41 11.19 -5.78
C GLY A 198 -10.60 11.92 -4.70
N THR A 199 -10.04 11.18 -3.72
CA THR A 199 -9.18 11.77 -2.68
C THR A 199 -7.88 12.34 -3.25
N VAL A 200 -7.30 11.67 -4.25
CA VAL A 200 -6.11 12.14 -4.98
C VAL A 200 -6.38 13.44 -5.72
N LEU A 201 -7.54 13.58 -6.37
CA LEU A 201 -7.90 14.79 -7.11
C LEU A 201 -8.31 15.95 -6.19
N LEU A 202 -8.99 15.67 -5.07
CA LEU A 202 -9.22 16.63 -3.99
C LEU A 202 -7.90 17.18 -3.46
N TYR A 203 -6.97 16.29 -3.09
CA TYR A 203 -5.65 16.71 -2.60
C TYR A 203 -4.87 17.51 -3.66
N ALA A 204 -4.92 17.11 -4.92
CA ALA A 204 -4.28 17.85 -6.01
C ALA A 204 -4.85 19.26 -6.22
N ALA A 205 -6.15 19.47 -5.99
CA ALA A 205 -6.84 20.73 -6.24
C ALA A 205 -6.95 21.65 -5.00
N ALA A 206 -6.91 21.09 -3.79
CA ALA A 206 -7.16 21.82 -2.53
C ALA A 206 -6.13 21.57 -1.41
N ARG A 207 -5.20 20.62 -1.56
CA ARG A 207 -4.15 20.26 -0.57
C ARG A 207 -4.71 19.81 0.80
N HIS A 208 -5.87 19.19 0.82
CA HIS A 208 -6.35 18.43 1.97
C HIS A 208 -7.03 17.14 1.52
N TYR A 209 -7.52 16.37 2.49
CA TYR A 209 -8.24 15.13 2.30
C TYR A 209 -9.72 15.33 2.65
N PRO A 210 -10.61 14.37 2.31
CA PRO A 210 -12.05 14.54 2.57
C PRO A 210 -12.40 14.50 4.07
N TYR A 211 -11.55 13.85 4.87
CA TYR A 211 -11.66 13.73 6.31
C TYR A 211 -10.26 13.82 6.95
N ASP A 212 -10.18 14.34 8.18
CA ASP A 212 -8.93 14.46 8.91
C ASP A 212 -9.09 14.07 10.40
N GLY A 213 -7.97 13.71 11.04
CA GLY A 213 -7.95 13.30 12.44
C GLY A 213 -6.55 13.00 12.94
N SER A 214 -6.36 13.12 14.25
CA SER A 214 -5.08 12.86 14.92
C SER A 214 -4.67 11.39 14.94
N ARG A 215 -5.62 10.47 14.69
CA ARG A 215 -5.41 9.02 14.65
C ARG A 215 -6.28 8.36 13.58
N TRP A 216 -5.92 7.13 13.20
CA TRP A 216 -6.65 6.36 12.19
C TRP A 216 -8.08 6.04 12.62
N GLU A 217 -8.33 5.77 13.90
CA GLU A 217 -9.68 5.44 14.41
C GLU A 217 -10.65 6.61 14.21
N ALA A 218 -10.17 7.85 14.42
CA ALA A 218 -10.96 9.06 14.25
C ALA A 218 -11.28 9.35 12.77
N ILE A 219 -10.37 9.01 11.85
CA ILE A 219 -10.61 9.13 10.40
C ILE A 219 -11.58 8.03 9.95
N ALA A 220 -11.38 6.78 10.38
CA ALA A 220 -12.26 5.67 10.05
C ALA A 220 -13.70 5.91 10.55
N ALA A 221 -13.88 6.46 11.76
CA ALA A 221 -15.19 6.80 12.30
C ALA A 221 -15.91 7.91 11.51
N GLN A 222 -15.19 8.83 10.86
CA GLN A 222 -15.76 9.81 9.95
C GLN A 222 -16.11 9.17 8.59
N VAL A 223 -15.13 8.52 7.97
CA VAL A 223 -15.24 7.87 6.65
C VAL A 223 -16.39 6.84 6.61
N THR A 224 -16.60 6.09 7.69
CA THR A 224 -17.67 5.07 7.77
C THR A 224 -19.05 5.64 8.13
N ASN A 225 -19.15 6.90 8.58
CA ASN A 225 -20.42 7.52 8.97
C ASN A 225 -21.07 8.27 7.79
N PRO A 226 -22.20 7.80 7.24
CA PRO A 226 -22.84 8.42 6.07
C PRO A 226 -23.40 9.83 6.35
N GLU A 227 -23.59 10.21 7.61
CA GLU A 227 -24.06 11.55 7.98
C GLU A 227 -22.95 12.62 7.92
N ILE A 228 -21.69 12.22 7.76
CA ILE A 228 -20.54 13.13 7.68
C ILE A 228 -20.11 13.21 6.22
N ALA A 229 -20.46 14.31 5.56
CA ALA A 229 -20.07 14.57 4.18
C ALA A 229 -18.54 14.82 4.05
N PRO A 230 -17.92 14.50 2.91
CA PRO A 230 -16.52 14.82 2.64
C PRO A 230 -16.30 16.34 2.55
N ASP A 231 -15.19 16.83 3.11
CA ASP A 231 -14.77 18.22 2.94
C ASP A 231 -14.23 18.46 1.52
N LEU A 232 -14.94 19.30 0.75
CA LEU A 232 -14.59 19.72 -0.60
C LEU A 232 -14.20 21.21 -0.68
N SER A 233 -13.82 21.81 0.45
CA SER A 233 -13.34 23.20 0.52
C SER A 233 -12.20 23.46 -0.48
N GLY A 234 -12.10 24.68 -0.99
CA GLY A 234 -11.02 25.08 -1.92
C GLY A 234 -11.04 24.43 -3.32
N VAL A 235 -11.83 23.37 -3.56
CA VAL A 235 -11.96 22.74 -4.87
C VAL A 235 -12.54 23.73 -5.90
N PRO A 236 -11.97 23.83 -7.11
CA PRO A 236 -12.55 24.61 -8.20
C PRO A 236 -13.97 24.12 -8.52
N ALA A 237 -14.96 25.02 -8.50
CA ALA A 237 -16.39 24.67 -8.62
C ALA A 237 -16.75 23.68 -9.76
N PRO A 238 -16.15 23.71 -10.97
CA PRO A 238 -16.46 22.73 -12.02
C PRO A 238 -16.05 21.28 -11.72
N LEU A 239 -15.16 21.04 -10.75
CA LEU A 239 -14.78 19.69 -10.30
C LEU A 239 -15.65 19.16 -9.14
N VAL A 240 -16.35 20.04 -8.41
CA VAL A 240 -17.12 19.64 -7.21
C VAL A 240 -18.12 18.52 -7.50
N PRO A 241 -19.00 18.60 -8.53
CA PRO A 241 -19.98 17.52 -8.79
C PRO A 241 -19.35 16.17 -9.14
N LEU A 242 -18.15 16.19 -9.74
CA LEU A 242 -17.40 14.98 -10.02
C LEU A 242 -16.85 14.37 -8.74
N LEU A 243 -16.19 15.18 -7.89
CA LEU A 243 -15.64 14.71 -6.61
C LEU A 243 -16.74 14.23 -5.65
N GLU A 244 -17.89 14.91 -5.59
CA GLU A 244 -19.07 14.45 -4.83
C GLU A 244 -19.49 13.04 -5.25
N SER A 245 -19.62 12.78 -6.56
CA SER A 245 -19.99 11.45 -7.07
C SER A 245 -18.89 10.39 -6.83
N MET A 246 -17.62 10.76 -6.92
CA MET A 246 -16.50 9.83 -6.70
C MET A 246 -16.32 9.47 -5.23
N LEU A 247 -16.64 10.41 -4.32
CA LEU A 247 -16.53 10.25 -2.87
C LEU A 247 -17.84 9.83 -2.20
N ALA A 248 -18.84 9.42 -2.98
CA ALA A 248 -20.11 8.90 -2.47
C ALA A 248 -19.87 7.72 -1.51
N HIS A 249 -20.61 7.71 -0.39
CA HIS A 249 -20.43 6.71 0.67
C HIS A 249 -20.71 5.30 0.13
N THR A 250 -21.86 5.13 -0.53
CA THR A 250 -22.27 3.88 -1.20
C THR A 250 -21.39 3.58 -2.43
N PRO A 251 -20.75 2.41 -2.52
CA PRO A 251 -19.91 2.06 -3.68
C PRO A 251 -20.63 2.10 -5.02
N GLU A 252 -21.92 1.73 -5.05
CA GLU A 252 -22.76 1.67 -6.25
C GLU A 252 -23.17 3.05 -6.80
N GLU A 253 -23.03 4.11 -6.01
CA GLU A 253 -23.32 5.49 -6.41
C GLU A 253 -22.12 6.14 -7.14
N ARG A 254 -20.94 5.51 -7.07
CA ARG A 254 -19.70 6.04 -7.65
C ARG A 254 -19.62 5.79 -9.17
N PRO A 255 -19.16 6.76 -9.98
CA PRO A 255 -19.04 6.60 -11.42
C PRO A 255 -17.96 5.58 -11.80
N ALA A 256 -18.17 4.82 -12.87
CA ALA A 256 -17.12 3.99 -13.45
C ALA A 256 -15.98 4.87 -14.01
N LEU A 257 -14.73 4.38 -13.97
CA LEU A 257 -13.55 5.14 -14.41
C LEU A 257 -13.63 5.74 -15.83
N PRO A 258 -14.22 5.09 -16.85
CA PRO A 258 -14.44 5.73 -18.14
C PRO A 258 -15.30 7.01 -18.04
N ALA A 259 -16.36 6.99 -17.22
CA ALA A 259 -17.21 8.16 -16.99
C ALA A 259 -16.48 9.27 -16.21
N VAL A 260 -15.53 8.93 -15.33
CA VAL A 260 -14.62 9.89 -14.69
C VAL A 260 -13.73 10.58 -15.72
N SER A 261 -13.14 9.82 -16.65
CA SER A 261 -12.31 10.41 -17.73
C SER A 261 -13.13 11.32 -18.65
N GLU A 262 -14.32 10.88 -19.04
CA GLU A 262 -15.25 11.73 -19.82
C GLU A 262 -15.68 12.99 -19.06
N ALA A 263 -15.93 12.91 -17.75
CA ALA A 263 -16.28 14.07 -16.93
C ALA A 263 -15.13 15.08 -16.86
N CYS A 264 -13.90 14.61 -16.66
CA CYS A 264 -12.70 15.43 -16.75
C CYS A 264 -12.53 16.09 -18.13
N ALA A 265 -12.79 15.36 -19.21
CA ALA A 265 -12.74 15.88 -20.58
C ALA A 265 -13.82 16.95 -20.85
N ARG A 266 -15.01 16.82 -20.27
CA ARG A 266 -16.06 17.87 -20.29
C ARG A 266 -15.59 19.13 -19.57
N VAL A 267 -15.12 19.01 -18.32
CA VAL A 267 -14.58 20.14 -17.53
C VAL A 267 -13.47 20.90 -18.28
N LEU A 268 -12.59 20.20 -18.99
CA LEU A 268 -11.57 20.81 -19.85
C LEU A 268 -12.19 21.58 -21.02
N SER A 269 -13.14 20.96 -21.72
CA SER A 269 -13.83 21.55 -22.87
C SER A 269 -14.62 22.80 -22.50
N ASP A 270 -15.33 22.77 -21.38
CA ASP A 270 -16.09 23.90 -20.82
C ASP A 270 -15.17 25.05 -20.37
N SER A 271 -13.93 24.71 -19.98
CA SER A 271 -12.86 25.67 -19.69
C SER A 271 -12.14 26.20 -20.95
N GLY A 272 -12.54 25.78 -22.15
CA GLY A 272 -11.91 26.16 -23.43
C GLY A 272 -10.54 25.52 -23.68
N VAL A 273 -10.17 24.45 -22.95
CA VAL A 273 -8.87 23.78 -23.05
C VAL A 273 -9.05 22.39 -23.64
N THR A 274 -8.25 22.03 -24.65
CA THR A 274 -8.29 20.65 -25.19
C THR A 274 -7.56 19.67 -24.27
N PRO A 275 -7.97 18.39 -24.20
CA PRO A 275 -7.25 17.36 -23.43
C PRO A 275 -5.76 17.24 -23.78
N ALA A 276 -5.41 17.43 -25.06
CA ALA A 276 -4.01 17.44 -25.51
C ALA A 276 -3.23 18.65 -24.95
N ALA A 277 -3.81 19.85 -24.99
CA ALA A 277 -3.18 21.05 -24.42
C ALA A 277 -3.03 20.94 -22.90
N ALA A 278 -4.05 20.43 -22.20
CA ALA A 278 -4.02 20.24 -20.76
C ALA A 278 -2.96 19.20 -20.33
N ARG A 279 -2.84 18.08 -21.06
CA ARG A 279 -1.78 17.07 -20.85
C ARG A 279 -0.38 17.68 -21.03
N LEU A 280 -0.15 18.45 -22.08
CA LEU A 280 1.14 19.08 -22.34
C LEU A 280 1.46 20.14 -21.28
N ALA A 281 0.47 20.90 -20.83
CA ALA A 281 0.63 21.86 -19.73
C ALA A 281 0.95 21.16 -18.39
N LEU A 282 0.33 20.01 -18.10
CA LEU A 282 0.64 19.20 -16.91
C LEU A 282 2.08 18.70 -16.95
N ILE A 283 2.54 18.15 -18.07
CA ILE A 283 3.93 17.70 -18.27
C ILE A 283 4.92 18.88 -18.12
N ALA A 284 4.58 20.05 -18.66
CA ALA A 284 5.45 21.23 -18.57
C ALA A 284 5.52 21.78 -17.14
N HIS A 285 4.39 21.84 -16.42
CA HIS A 285 4.32 22.26 -15.03
C HIS A 285 5.20 21.38 -14.13
N THR A 286 5.16 20.05 -14.32
CA THR A 286 5.88 19.11 -13.47
C THR A 286 7.38 19.04 -13.76
N LYS A 287 7.80 19.36 -15.00
CA LYS A 287 9.19 19.57 -15.40
C LYS A 287 9.76 20.94 -14.99
N GLY A 288 8.89 21.92 -14.71
CA GLY A 288 9.27 23.32 -14.46
C GLY A 288 9.77 23.60 -13.04
N GLY A 289 9.31 22.84 -12.04
CA GLY A 289 9.96 22.80 -10.73
C GLY A 289 11.20 21.89 -10.82
N GLU A 290 12.36 22.39 -10.35
CA GLU A 290 13.65 21.69 -10.50
C GLU A 290 13.56 20.21 -10.09
N ALA A 291 13.71 19.32 -11.06
CA ALA A 291 14.27 18.01 -10.78
C ALA A 291 15.67 18.24 -10.18
N PRO A 292 16.03 17.58 -9.05
CA PRO A 292 17.28 17.87 -8.34
C PRO A 292 18.47 17.77 -9.31
N SER A 293 19.14 18.90 -9.48
CA SER A 293 20.14 19.13 -10.53
C SER A 293 21.44 18.40 -10.19
N SER A 294 21.60 17.19 -10.75
CA SER A 294 22.57 16.16 -10.34
C SER A 294 22.29 15.54 -8.96
N PRO A 295 22.73 14.28 -8.71
CA PRO A 295 22.26 13.48 -7.56
C PRO A 295 22.97 13.86 -6.24
N GLY A 296 22.76 15.09 -5.78
CA GLY A 296 22.93 15.50 -4.39
C GLY A 296 21.69 15.15 -3.55
N GLU A 297 21.86 15.01 -2.25
CA GLU A 297 20.85 14.54 -1.29
C GLU A 297 19.47 15.21 -1.42
N PRO A 298 18.36 14.45 -1.27
CA PRO A 298 17.06 15.06 -1.03
C PRO A 298 17.08 15.79 0.33
N PRO A 299 16.26 16.83 0.53
CA PRO A 299 16.20 17.52 1.80
C PRO A 299 15.68 16.59 2.89
N MET A 300 16.59 16.08 3.73
CA MET A 300 16.20 15.55 5.03
C MET A 300 15.59 16.69 5.84
N VAL A 301 14.29 16.64 6.08
CA VAL A 301 13.77 17.08 7.37
C VAL A 301 14.15 15.96 8.33
N PRO A 302 15.09 16.17 9.28
CA PRO A 302 15.49 15.09 10.18
C PRO A 302 14.28 14.66 11.00
N PHE A 303 13.93 13.37 10.90
CA PHE A 303 12.81 12.76 11.61
C PHE A 303 12.88 13.01 13.14
N GLU A 304 14.09 13.21 13.65
CA GLU A 304 14.44 13.64 15.01
C GLU A 304 13.73 14.94 15.44
N LYS A 305 13.47 15.90 14.53
CA LYS A 305 12.74 17.14 14.87
C LYS A 305 11.26 16.89 15.17
N LEU A 306 10.58 16.03 14.39
CA LEU A 306 9.18 15.68 14.67
C LEU A 306 9.02 14.89 15.97
N ILE A 307 10.04 14.11 16.36
CA ILE A 307 10.04 13.39 17.64
C ILE A 307 10.16 14.36 18.82
N HIS A 308 11.00 15.39 18.73
CA HIS A 308 11.14 16.37 19.82
C HIS A 308 9.90 17.24 20.01
N GLU A 309 9.24 17.70 18.94
CA GLU A 309 7.99 18.46 19.06
C GLU A 309 6.81 17.63 19.64
N GLN A 310 6.86 16.30 19.54
CA GLN A 310 5.89 15.41 20.20
C GLN A 310 6.24 15.07 21.65
N ALA A 311 7.52 15.08 22.04
CA ALA A 311 7.94 14.77 23.41
C ALA A 311 7.44 15.83 24.42
N ASP A 312 7.59 17.12 24.09
CA ASP A 312 7.18 18.25 24.95
C ASP A 312 5.67 18.31 25.22
N LEU A 313 4.85 17.71 24.33
CA LEU A 313 3.40 17.61 24.47
C LEU A 313 2.96 16.45 25.37
N VAL A 314 3.79 15.40 25.50
CA VAL A 314 3.47 14.20 26.30
C VAL A 314 3.90 14.37 27.76
N GLU A 315 5.01 15.07 28.05
CA GLU A 315 5.49 15.27 29.44
C GLU A 315 4.55 16.14 30.31
N ASN A 316 3.62 16.90 29.70
CA ASN A 316 2.69 17.78 30.43
C ASN A 316 1.27 17.21 30.62
N SER A 317 1.05 15.91 30.37
CA SER A 317 -0.27 15.26 30.47
C SER A 317 -0.24 14.05 31.43
N GLU A 318 -0.56 14.26 32.71
CA GLU A 318 -0.75 13.13 33.65
C GLU A 318 -1.94 12.24 33.23
N PRO A 319 -1.76 10.90 33.15
CA PRO A 319 -2.85 9.99 32.77
C PRO A 319 -3.76 9.67 33.96
N VAL A 320 -4.92 10.32 34.02
CA VAL A 320 -6.00 9.90 34.93
C VAL A 320 -6.70 8.66 34.33
N SER A 321 -6.38 7.48 34.89
CA SER A 321 -7.02 6.20 34.53
C SER A 321 -8.43 6.08 35.15
N PRO A 322 -9.51 5.84 34.37
CA PRO A 322 -10.88 5.75 34.91
C PRO A 322 -11.22 4.46 35.67
N LEU A 323 -10.23 3.68 36.15
CA LEU A 323 -10.45 2.32 36.68
C LEU A 323 -9.83 2.05 38.07
N ASP A 324 -9.22 3.04 38.71
CA ASP A 324 -8.64 2.89 40.06
C ASP A 324 -9.51 3.59 41.13
N ASP A 325 -10.55 2.90 41.58
CA ASP A 325 -11.29 3.23 42.82
C ASP A 325 -11.22 2.01 43.77
N PRO A 326 -10.74 2.16 45.03
CA PRO A 326 -10.49 1.02 45.92
C PRO A 326 -11.77 0.52 46.61
N PRO A 327 -11.91 -0.80 46.84
CA PRO A 327 -13.05 -1.35 47.56
C PRO A 327 -13.03 -0.94 49.04
N ARG A 328 -14.09 -0.25 49.48
CA ARG A 328 -14.32 0.10 50.89
C ARG A 328 -14.73 -1.14 51.69
N ALA A 329 -14.04 -1.40 52.80
CA ALA A 329 -14.43 -2.45 53.75
C ALA A 329 -15.56 -1.99 54.69
N SER A 330 -16.49 -2.89 54.99
CA SER A 330 -17.36 -2.82 56.18
C SER A 330 -17.61 -4.25 56.71
N GLN A 331 -17.55 -4.40 58.03
CA GLN A 331 -17.63 -5.68 58.74
C GLN A 331 -19.08 -6.10 59.00
N ALA A 332 -19.36 -7.42 59.10
CA ALA A 332 -19.92 -8.09 60.31
C ALA A 332 -20.72 -9.39 60.03
N GLU A 333 -20.31 -10.46 60.75
CA GLU A 333 -21.13 -11.51 61.43
C GLU A 333 -21.90 -12.62 60.67
N ALA A 334 -21.63 -13.86 61.14
CA ALA A 334 -22.40 -15.14 61.09
C ALA A 334 -22.73 -15.76 59.71
N ASP A 335 -22.80 -17.09 59.53
CA ASP A 335 -22.84 -18.22 60.47
C ASP A 335 -22.19 -19.49 59.83
N GLU A 336 -21.77 -20.47 60.64
CA GLU A 336 -21.42 -21.85 60.21
C GLU A 336 -22.66 -22.78 60.39
N PRO A 337 -22.75 -24.05 59.89
CA PRO A 337 -21.65 -25.01 59.69
C PRO A 337 -21.77 -26.04 58.50
N GLU A 338 -20.77 -26.93 58.43
CA GLU A 338 -20.84 -28.37 58.05
C GLU A 338 -21.24 -28.84 56.62
N ARG A 339 -20.26 -29.32 55.82
CA ARG A 339 -20.01 -30.78 55.58
C ARG A 339 -18.97 -31.10 54.48
N GLU A 340 -17.98 -31.92 54.84
CA GLU A 340 -17.31 -32.91 53.97
C GLU A 340 -18.05 -34.27 54.06
N PRO A 341 -17.64 -35.39 53.40
CA PRO A 341 -16.59 -35.62 52.38
C PRO A 341 -17.07 -36.38 51.11
N GLU A 342 -16.15 -36.64 50.15
CA GLU A 342 -15.68 -37.99 49.73
C GLU A 342 -15.11 -38.03 48.29
N GLU A 343 -13.87 -38.50 48.16
CA GLU A 343 -13.34 -39.11 46.93
C GLU A 343 -13.77 -40.59 46.83
N PRO A 344 -13.53 -41.30 45.71
CA PRO A 344 -12.28 -42.07 45.66
C PRO A 344 -11.59 -42.15 44.28
N GLU A 345 -10.32 -42.59 44.32
CA GLU A 345 -9.50 -43.05 43.17
C GLU A 345 -10.19 -44.20 42.38
N VAL A 346 -9.67 -44.71 41.24
CA VAL A 346 -8.72 -45.86 41.27
C VAL A 346 -8.26 -46.30 39.84
N LEU A 347 -6.97 -46.63 39.73
CA LEU A 347 -6.24 -47.52 38.78
C LEU A 347 -6.06 -47.23 37.26
N LEU A 348 -4.77 -47.18 36.88
CA LEU A 348 -4.20 -47.56 35.57
C LEU A 348 -4.00 -49.08 35.43
N PRO A 349 -3.74 -49.58 34.20
CA PRO A 349 -2.53 -50.40 34.02
C PRO A 349 -1.73 -50.14 32.73
N LYS A 350 -0.42 -50.46 32.77
CA LYS A 350 0.50 -50.56 31.61
C LYS A 350 0.89 -52.02 31.35
N PRO A 351 1.14 -52.44 30.10
CA PRO A 351 2.46 -52.96 29.68
C PRO A 351 2.81 -52.56 28.21
N THR A 352 4.01 -52.69 27.62
CA THR A 352 5.36 -53.18 28.03
C THR A 352 6.44 -52.47 27.18
N LEU A 353 7.74 -52.78 27.34
CA LEU A 353 8.82 -52.29 26.46
C LEU A 353 9.00 -53.12 25.17
N GLY A 354 9.49 -52.48 24.11
CA GLY A 354 10.10 -53.09 22.92
C GLY A 354 11.35 -52.29 22.48
N SER A 355 12.40 -52.97 22.02
CA SER A 355 13.76 -52.42 21.97
C SER A 355 14.25 -51.92 20.60
N GLY A 356 14.93 -50.77 20.62
CA GLY A 356 16.22 -50.58 19.94
C GLY A 356 16.26 -50.17 18.46
N ARG A 357 16.76 -48.96 18.20
CA ARG A 357 18.05 -48.72 17.49
C ARG A 357 18.45 -47.24 17.57
N ARG A 358 19.75 -46.98 17.72
CA ARG A 358 20.35 -45.65 17.49
C ARG A 358 20.64 -45.50 15.99
N SER A 359 20.50 -44.30 15.46
CA SER A 359 21.02 -43.90 14.15
C SER A 359 21.58 -42.48 14.23
N ASP A 360 22.80 -42.30 13.70
CA ASP A 360 23.58 -41.06 13.76
C ASP A 360 22.96 -39.90 12.94
N PRO A 361 23.28 -38.63 13.26
CA PRO A 361 22.78 -37.49 12.51
C PRO A 361 23.44 -37.38 11.13
N PRO A 362 22.69 -37.03 10.06
CA PRO A 362 23.26 -36.83 8.73
C PRO A 362 24.11 -35.55 8.67
N LYS A 363 25.24 -35.65 7.99
CA LYS A 363 26.20 -34.55 7.79
C LYS A 363 25.61 -33.40 6.98
N ALA A 364 26.01 -32.17 7.29
CA ALA A 364 25.64 -30.98 6.54
C ALA A 364 26.09 -31.08 5.06
N GLY A 365 25.13 -31.18 4.15
CA GLY A 365 25.35 -31.03 2.72
C GLY A 365 25.38 -29.56 2.33
N ALA A 366 26.35 -29.16 1.50
CA ALA A 366 26.49 -27.77 1.05
C ALA A 366 25.20 -27.27 0.39
N ALA A 367 24.74 -26.08 0.80
CA ALA A 367 23.51 -25.47 0.30
C ALA A 367 23.63 -25.13 -1.20
N ARG A 368 23.10 -26.02 -2.05
CA ARG A 368 22.80 -25.68 -3.44
C ARG A 368 21.67 -24.65 -3.43
N GLY A 369 21.99 -23.41 -3.81
CA GLY A 369 21.01 -22.32 -3.88
C GLY A 369 19.81 -22.71 -4.74
N ARG A 370 18.60 -22.44 -4.23
CA ARG A 370 17.35 -22.68 -4.96
C ARG A 370 17.34 -21.84 -6.25
N PRO A 371 16.87 -22.37 -7.39
CA PRO A 371 16.77 -21.59 -8.61
C PRO A 371 15.74 -20.46 -8.42
N LEU A 372 16.07 -19.26 -8.91
CA LEU A 372 15.14 -18.13 -9.03
C LEU A 372 13.84 -18.58 -9.72
N ALA A 373 12.71 -17.98 -9.38
CA ALA A 373 11.41 -18.29 -9.99
C ALA A 373 11.47 -18.28 -11.53
N SER A 374 12.19 -17.31 -12.11
CA SER A 374 12.47 -17.22 -13.55
C SER A 374 13.23 -18.41 -14.15
N LYS A 375 14.15 -19.04 -13.40
CA LYS A 375 14.80 -20.30 -13.82
C LYS A 375 13.84 -21.48 -13.74
N ARG A 376 13.09 -21.59 -12.64
CA ARG A 376 12.10 -22.68 -12.47
C ARG A 376 11.06 -22.66 -13.58
N ILE A 377 10.50 -21.48 -13.89
CA ILE A 377 9.55 -21.30 -15.01
C ILE A 377 10.23 -21.59 -16.35
N ALA A 378 11.47 -21.14 -16.58
CA ALA A 378 12.18 -21.44 -17.82
C ALA A 378 12.56 -22.92 -17.97
N ASP A 379 12.72 -23.66 -16.87
CA ASP A 379 12.99 -25.09 -16.84
C ASP A 379 11.68 -25.91 -16.98
N GLU A 380 10.57 -25.47 -16.38
CA GLU A 380 9.23 -26.04 -16.58
C GLU A 380 8.73 -25.81 -18.02
N LEU A 381 8.94 -24.62 -18.60
CA LEU A 381 8.67 -24.36 -20.02
C LEU A 381 9.60 -25.16 -20.94
N ARG A 382 10.88 -25.34 -20.59
CA ARG A 382 11.77 -26.25 -21.36
C ARG A 382 11.36 -27.71 -21.24
N ALA A 383 10.79 -28.14 -20.11
CA ALA A 383 10.24 -29.48 -19.97
C ALA A 383 8.97 -29.67 -20.82
N LEU A 384 8.08 -28.65 -20.87
CA LEU A 384 6.92 -28.62 -21.77
C LEU A 384 7.33 -28.67 -23.25
N TYR A 385 8.26 -27.82 -23.69
CA TYR A 385 8.72 -27.81 -25.10
C TYR A 385 9.67 -28.96 -25.47
N ALA A 386 10.25 -29.67 -24.51
CA ALA A 386 11.00 -30.90 -24.76
C ALA A 386 10.11 -32.16 -24.77
N ALA A 387 8.85 -32.05 -24.35
CA ALA A 387 7.88 -33.15 -24.34
C ALA A 387 7.14 -33.33 -25.68
N ASP A 388 7.14 -32.32 -26.56
CA ASP A 388 6.59 -32.39 -27.92
C ASP A 388 7.69 -32.42 -29.00
N PRO A 389 8.22 -33.60 -29.33
CA PRO A 389 8.81 -33.85 -30.64
C PRO A 389 7.70 -34.22 -31.64
N VAL A 390 7.52 -33.37 -32.66
CA VAL A 390 6.85 -33.59 -33.97
C VAL A 390 5.42 -33.02 -34.15
N LEU A 391 5.37 -31.98 -35.00
CA LEU A 391 4.34 -31.55 -35.98
C LEU A 391 2.87 -31.36 -35.54
#